data_AF-A0A0M9AFJ1-F1
#
_entry.id   AF-A0A0M9AFJ1-F1
#
_cell.length_a   1.000
_cell.length_b   1.000
_cell.length_c   1.000
_cell.angle_alpha   90.00
_cell.angle_beta   90.00
_cell.angle_gamma   90.00
#
_symmetry.space_group_name_H-M   'P 1'
#
loop_
_entity.id
_entity.type
_entity.pdbx_description
1 polymer ?
#
loop_
_entity_poly.entity_id
_entity_poly.type
_entity_poly.pdbx_seq_one_letter_code
_entity_poly.pdbx_strand_id
1 'polypeptide(L)'
;MRGILGALCVFCALPAWAKLPILSPLPLPEATVEVGGTARKGWVLYTVRPGDTLAGIAARYGVDPRHILWSSGLKDDRLQVGQELRIPLVAVEERKPRIPPGVEVYRVRPGDTLASLSQRFGLSPLELVSANPSLESLDRLVAGSLLYIPKKTKGLLVALPEGETLVDLARRFGLSPLEVAKANGLEDPTALRPGDLVLLPGIEAKATYQRLLAKQEAERQARLEAERKRQEELRRLAEERRRQEALRQAQLRQAQVRQAQVQRPQVRRVSYQEGGMRWPLSGFRITTYFGGRGAFQRYHTGIDLAAPYGTPIVAAKSGQVQVAGWSSFGYGFHVVLDHGGGVETLYAHMSRIAVRPGQWVEAGDLIGYVGSTGWSTGPHLHFEVRVNGVPRNPLAYLP
;
A
#
# COMPACT_ATOMS: atom_id res chain seq x y z
N MET A 1 -27.17 58.69 -9.55
CA MET A 1 -26.45 59.54 -10.53
C MET A 1 -25.15 58.81 -10.88
N ARG A 2 -24.97 58.31 -12.11
CA ARG A 2 -24.13 58.92 -13.21
C ARG A 2 -22.75 59.34 -12.70
N GLY A 3 -21.59 59.01 -13.26
CA GLY A 3 -21.11 58.31 -14.47
C GLY A 3 -19.56 58.29 -14.40
N ILE A 4 -18.87 57.27 -14.93
CA ILE A 4 -18.02 57.27 -16.15
C ILE A 4 -16.80 58.24 -16.16
N LEU A 5 -15.65 57.67 -16.59
CA LEU A 5 -14.33 58.22 -17.02
C LEU A 5 -13.28 58.36 -15.90
N GLY A 6 -12.02 57.93 -16.03
CA GLY A 6 -11.28 57.33 -17.14
C GLY A 6 -9.77 57.55 -16.91
N ALA A 7 -8.96 56.52 -17.19
CA ALA A 7 -7.52 56.52 -17.50
C ALA A 7 -6.50 57.12 -16.50
N LEU A 8 -5.54 56.31 -16.02
CA LEU A 8 -4.20 56.18 -16.62
C LEU A 8 -3.30 55.24 -15.79
N CYS A 9 -2.61 54.34 -16.49
CA CYS A 9 -1.30 53.75 -16.24
C CYS A 9 -0.67 53.81 -14.83
N VAL A 10 -0.31 52.64 -14.27
CA VAL A 10 1.07 52.10 -14.14
C VAL A 10 0.94 50.68 -13.59
N PHE A 11 1.13 49.67 -14.44
CA PHE A 11 1.25 48.26 -14.00
C PHE A 11 2.74 47.95 -13.80
N CYS A 12 3.16 47.81 -12.54
CA CYS A 12 4.48 47.32 -12.17
C CYS A 12 4.50 45.78 -12.15
N ALA A 13 5.29 45.24 -13.09
CA ALA A 13 6.07 44.00 -13.07
C ALA A 13 5.72 42.87 -12.08
N LEU A 14 5.22 41.76 -12.63
CA LEU A 14 5.51 40.38 -12.18
C LEU A 14 5.89 39.56 -13.43
N PRO A 15 7.02 38.85 -13.48
CA PRO A 15 7.31 37.96 -14.60
C PRO A 15 6.55 36.65 -14.40
N ALA A 16 5.51 36.47 -15.20
CA ALA A 16 4.83 35.20 -15.38
C ALA A 16 5.71 34.24 -16.19
N TRP A 17 5.81 33.00 -15.71
CA TRP A 17 6.31 31.86 -16.46
C TRP A 17 5.45 31.66 -17.72
N ALA A 18 6.01 31.98 -18.88
CA ALA A 18 5.45 31.63 -20.17
C ALA A 18 6.12 30.35 -20.70
N LYS A 19 5.31 29.31 -20.85
CA LYS A 19 5.65 28.09 -21.58
C LYS A 19 5.68 28.38 -23.08
N LEU A 20 6.84 28.09 -23.70
CA LEU A 20 7.10 27.56 -25.06
C LEU A 20 6.75 28.44 -26.29
N PRO A 21 7.56 28.34 -27.36
CA PRO A 21 7.25 27.34 -28.36
C PRO A 21 8.41 26.38 -28.64
N ILE A 22 8.04 25.11 -28.74
CA ILE A 22 8.70 24.06 -29.50
C ILE A 22 9.11 24.67 -30.85
N LEU A 23 10.38 24.56 -31.22
CA LEU A 23 10.82 24.83 -32.59
C LEU A 23 9.98 23.95 -33.53
N SER A 24 9.05 24.58 -34.24
CA SER A 24 8.33 23.93 -35.32
C SER A 24 9.36 23.33 -36.29
N PRO A 25 9.21 22.06 -36.68
CA PRO A 25 10.09 21.44 -37.65
C PRO A 25 9.95 22.18 -38.99
N LEU A 26 11.09 22.48 -39.61
CA LEU A 26 11.13 22.92 -41.00
C LEU A 26 10.40 21.87 -41.87
N PRO A 27 9.55 22.28 -42.82
CA PRO A 27 8.89 21.34 -43.70
C PRO A 27 9.92 20.81 -44.70
N LEU A 28 10.43 19.61 -44.46
CA LEU A 28 11.11 18.82 -45.48
C LEU A 28 10.03 18.06 -46.25
N PRO A 29 10.09 17.99 -47.60
CA PRO A 29 9.17 17.17 -48.37
C PRO A 29 9.23 15.72 -47.88
N GLU A 30 8.07 15.06 -47.76
CA GLU A 30 7.93 13.68 -47.32
C GLU A 30 8.70 12.73 -48.24
N ALA A 31 9.97 12.51 -47.92
CA ALA A 31 10.71 11.36 -48.38
C ALA A 31 10.41 10.23 -47.38
N THR A 32 9.73 9.20 -47.86
CA THR A 32 9.55 7.94 -47.16
C THR A 32 10.92 7.36 -46.78
N VAL A 33 11.26 7.39 -45.49
CA VAL A 33 12.47 6.74 -44.96
C VAL A 33 12.07 5.38 -44.42
N GLU A 34 12.26 4.34 -45.23
CA GLU A 34 12.37 2.97 -44.71
C GLU A 34 13.70 2.87 -43.94
N VAL A 35 13.62 2.62 -42.64
CA VAL A 35 14.81 2.40 -41.80
C VAL A 35 15.30 0.97 -42.01
N GLY A 36 16.26 0.81 -42.92
CA GLY A 36 17.00 -0.41 -43.14
C GLY A 36 18.51 -0.14 -43.20
N GLY A 37 19.24 -0.47 -42.12
CA GLY A 37 20.70 -0.59 -42.12
C GLY A 37 21.50 0.72 -42.21
N THR A 38 22.75 0.68 -41.72
CA THR A 38 23.67 1.82 -41.68
C THR A 38 23.91 2.42 -43.07
N ALA A 39 23.63 3.72 -43.22
CA ALA A 39 23.74 4.43 -44.49
C ALA A 39 25.19 4.42 -45.00
N ARG A 40 25.41 3.72 -46.12
CA ARG A 40 26.66 3.71 -46.89
C ARG A 40 26.62 4.89 -47.88
N LYS A 41 27.50 5.88 -47.70
CA LYS A 41 27.90 6.94 -48.67
C LYS A 41 26.75 7.70 -49.37
N GLY A 42 26.45 8.92 -48.91
CA GLY A 42 25.51 9.85 -49.56
C GLY A 42 26.14 11.22 -49.88
N TRP A 43 25.43 12.06 -50.64
CA TRP A 43 25.84 13.44 -50.94
C TRP A 43 24.71 14.41 -50.59
N VAL A 44 25.05 15.60 -50.11
CA VAL A 44 24.14 16.75 -50.09
C VAL A 44 24.48 17.63 -51.30
N LEU A 45 23.46 17.97 -52.09
CA LEU A 45 23.60 18.97 -53.14
C LEU A 45 23.47 20.37 -52.53
N TYR A 46 24.46 21.22 -52.75
CA TYR A 46 24.50 22.57 -52.24
C TYR A 46 24.73 23.58 -53.37
N THR A 47 23.83 24.56 -53.48
CA THR A 47 23.97 25.66 -54.45
C THR A 47 24.75 26.81 -53.82
N VAL A 48 25.90 27.16 -54.43
CA VAL A 48 26.80 28.23 -53.97
C VAL A 48 26.06 29.57 -53.94
N ARG A 49 26.19 30.28 -52.82
CA ARG A 49 25.58 31.59 -52.58
C ARG A 49 26.60 32.72 -52.69
N PRO A 50 26.18 33.99 -52.90
CA PRO A 50 27.09 35.13 -52.86
C PRO A 50 27.87 35.18 -51.55
N GLY A 51 29.20 35.24 -51.64
CA GLY A 51 30.11 35.29 -50.48
C GLY A 51 30.55 33.93 -49.93
N ASP A 52 30.07 32.82 -50.49
CA ASP A 52 30.54 31.49 -50.11
C ASP A 52 31.99 31.27 -50.54
N THR A 53 32.75 30.59 -49.68
CA THR A 53 34.06 30.03 -50.01
C THR A 53 34.02 28.52 -49.84
N LEU A 54 34.82 27.79 -50.61
CA LEU A 54 34.90 26.34 -50.49
C LEU A 54 35.28 25.91 -49.06
N ALA A 55 36.22 26.62 -48.43
CA ALA A 55 36.60 26.37 -47.04
C ALA A 55 35.46 26.62 -46.05
N GLY A 56 34.70 27.72 -46.22
CA GLY A 56 33.55 28.03 -45.38
C GLY A 56 32.41 27.01 -45.51
N ILE A 57 32.12 26.56 -46.74
CA ILE A 57 31.15 25.49 -46.99
C ILE A 57 31.66 24.17 -46.38
N ALA A 58 32.90 23.79 -46.61
CA ALA A 58 33.47 22.56 -46.07
C ALA A 58 33.42 22.51 -44.54
N ALA A 59 33.77 23.61 -43.87
CA ALA A 59 33.67 23.75 -42.42
C ALA A 59 32.23 23.61 -41.93
N ARG A 60 31.26 24.24 -42.62
CA ARG A 60 29.83 24.17 -42.28
C ARG A 60 29.29 22.73 -42.31
N TYR A 61 29.80 21.91 -43.21
CA TYR A 61 29.36 20.52 -43.38
C TYR A 61 30.30 19.49 -42.74
N GLY A 62 31.36 19.94 -42.05
CA GLY A 62 32.29 19.06 -41.33
C GLY A 62 33.12 18.15 -42.24
N VAL A 63 33.45 18.60 -43.45
CA VAL A 63 34.20 17.82 -44.46
C VAL A 63 35.48 18.53 -44.88
N ASP A 64 36.46 17.77 -45.39
CA ASP A 64 37.66 18.35 -45.99
C ASP A 64 37.29 19.06 -47.32
N PRO A 65 37.72 20.32 -47.56
CA PRO A 65 37.46 21.03 -48.82
C PRO A 65 37.85 20.24 -50.07
N ARG A 66 38.91 19.43 -50.00
CA ARG A 66 39.39 18.60 -51.12
C ARG A 66 38.39 17.49 -51.48
N HIS A 67 37.64 17.00 -50.51
CA HIS A 67 36.59 16.02 -50.78
C HIS A 67 35.44 16.64 -51.57
N ILE A 68 35.09 17.91 -51.33
CA ILE A 68 34.09 18.65 -52.12
C ILE A 68 34.61 18.93 -53.54
N LEU A 69 35.89 19.29 -53.70
CA LEU A 69 36.51 19.47 -55.02
C LEU A 69 36.37 18.21 -55.87
N TRP A 70 36.83 17.09 -55.33
CA TRP A 70 36.83 15.82 -56.05
C TRP A 70 35.41 15.33 -56.38
N SER A 71 34.49 15.41 -55.41
CA SER A 71 33.11 14.95 -55.60
C SER A 71 32.28 15.81 -56.53
N SER A 72 32.57 17.11 -56.57
CA SER A 72 31.90 18.08 -57.43
C SER A 72 32.62 18.27 -58.77
N GLY A 73 33.73 17.55 -59.01
CA GLY A 73 34.50 17.60 -60.26
C GLY A 73 35.25 18.93 -60.48
N LEU A 74 35.54 19.68 -59.42
CA LEU A 74 36.23 20.96 -59.48
C LEU A 74 37.74 20.77 -59.55
N LYS A 75 38.40 21.63 -60.33
CA LYS A 75 39.87 21.65 -60.47
C LYS A 75 40.55 22.57 -59.48
N ASP A 76 39.84 23.58 -58.98
CA ASP A 76 40.30 24.58 -58.02
C ASP A 76 39.14 25.02 -57.11
N ASP A 77 39.44 25.88 -56.13
CA ASP A 77 38.52 26.38 -55.12
C ASP A 77 37.68 27.59 -55.56
N ARG A 78 37.69 27.94 -56.85
CA ARG A 78 36.92 29.07 -57.37
C ARG A 78 35.46 28.67 -57.59
N LEU A 79 34.58 29.24 -56.77
CA LEU A 79 33.16 28.96 -56.81
C LEU A 79 32.38 30.07 -57.54
N GLN A 80 31.39 29.67 -58.33
CA GLN A 80 30.44 30.58 -58.97
C GLN A 80 29.10 30.55 -58.24
N VAL A 81 28.50 31.71 -58.00
CA VAL A 81 27.16 31.78 -57.43
C VAL A 81 26.16 31.03 -58.31
N GLY A 82 25.34 30.17 -57.72
CA GLY A 82 24.41 29.30 -58.42
C GLY A 82 24.99 27.94 -58.82
N GLN A 83 26.30 27.72 -58.66
CA GLN A 83 26.94 26.44 -58.94
C GLN A 83 26.52 25.37 -57.92
N GLU A 84 26.20 24.17 -58.39
CA GLU A 84 25.89 23.04 -57.50
C GLU A 84 27.14 22.26 -57.12
N LEU A 85 27.32 22.04 -55.82
CA LEU A 85 28.37 21.22 -55.23
C LEU A 85 27.78 19.95 -54.64
N ARG A 86 28.49 18.84 -54.80
CA ARG A 86 28.19 17.55 -54.17
C ARG A 86 29.00 17.43 -52.90
N ILE A 87 28.42 17.78 -51.76
CA ILE A 87 29.10 17.69 -50.47
C ILE A 87 28.98 16.24 -49.96
N PRO A 88 30.08 15.49 -49.78
CA PRO A 88 30.00 14.14 -49.26
C PRO A 88 29.42 14.15 -47.84
N LEU A 89 28.37 13.37 -47.61
CA LEU A 89 28.03 12.93 -46.26
C LEU A 89 29.00 11.81 -45.92
N VAL A 90 30.22 12.20 -45.55
CA VAL A 90 31.07 11.32 -44.78
C VAL A 90 30.36 11.22 -43.44
N ALA A 91 29.86 10.03 -43.08
CA ALA A 91 29.63 9.78 -41.67
C ALA A 91 30.95 10.15 -41.01
N VAL A 92 30.97 11.21 -40.19
CA VAL A 92 32.12 11.49 -39.36
C VAL A 92 32.27 10.20 -38.58
N GLU A 93 33.17 9.32 -39.00
CA GLU A 93 33.49 8.15 -38.22
C GLU A 93 33.91 8.75 -36.90
N GLU A 94 33.06 8.61 -35.88
CA GLU A 94 33.37 9.06 -34.54
C GLU A 94 34.67 8.35 -34.18
N ARG A 95 35.78 9.07 -34.35
CA ARG A 95 37.10 8.51 -34.15
C ARG A 95 37.10 8.10 -32.69
N LYS A 96 37.21 6.80 -32.45
CA LYS A 96 37.28 6.29 -31.08
C LYS A 96 38.46 6.98 -30.41
N PRO A 97 38.23 7.67 -29.28
CA PRO A 97 39.29 8.42 -28.62
C PRO A 97 40.39 7.45 -28.21
N ARG A 98 41.64 7.89 -28.30
CA ARG A 98 42.77 7.13 -27.76
C ARG A 98 42.58 6.98 -26.25
N ILE A 99 42.77 5.77 -25.75
CA ILE A 99 42.74 5.46 -24.33
C ILE A 99 44.18 5.22 -23.85
N PRO A 100 44.61 5.83 -22.72
CA PRO A 100 45.95 5.61 -22.18
C PRO A 100 46.23 4.13 -21.87
N PRO A 101 47.47 3.66 -22.04
CA PRO A 101 47.84 2.30 -21.71
C PRO A 101 47.61 2.03 -20.22
N GLY A 102 47.02 0.87 -19.90
CA GLY A 102 46.71 0.49 -18.51
C GLY A 102 45.39 1.05 -17.98
N VAL A 103 44.58 1.70 -18.82
CA VAL A 103 43.16 2.00 -18.54
C VAL A 103 42.29 0.97 -19.27
N GLU A 104 41.49 0.23 -18.52
CA GLU A 104 40.51 -0.72 -19.08
C GLU A 104 39.14 -0.03 -19.23
N VAL A 105 38.43 -0.31 -20.32
CA VAL A 105 37.05 0.17 -20.52
C VAL A 105 36.08 -0.90 -20.05
N TYR A 106 35.30 -0.58 -19.03
CA TYR A 106 34.25 -1.42 -18.50
C TYR A 106 32.88 -0.90 -18.92
N ARG A 107 32.03 -1.77 -19.46
CA ARG A 107 30.62 -1.42 -19.74
C ARG A 107 29.77 -1.71 -18.50
N VAL A 108 29.16 -0.67 -17.95
CA VAL A 108 28.29 -0.74 -16.77
C VAL A 108 27.13 -1.69 -17.04
N ARG A 109 26.90 -2.62 -16.13
CA ARG A 109 25.77 -3.56 -16.16
C ARG A 109 24.63 -3.06 -15.26
N PRO A 110 23.37 -3.48 -15.52
CA PRO A 110 22.29 -3.22 -14.60
C PRO A 110 22.62 -3.68 -13.18
N GLY A 111 22.47 -2.78 -12.20
CA GLY A 111 22.78 -3.05 -10.79
C GLY A 111 24.22 -2.73 -10.36
N ASP A 112 25.12 -2.41 -11.30
CA ASP A 112 26.46 -1.96 -10.94
C ASP A 112 26.42 -0.61 -10.20
N THR A 113 27.13 -0.55 -9.08
CA THR A 113 27.38 0.67 -8.30
C THR A 113 28.86 0.97 -8.26
N LEU A 114 29.25 2.22 -7.99
CA LEU A 114 30.67 2.55 -7.85
C LEU A 114 31.32 1.74 -6.73
N ALA A 115 30.61 1.51 -5.62
CA ALA A 115 31.08 0.67 -4.51
C ALA A 115 31.35 -0.78 -4.94
N SER A 116 30.42 -1.40 -5.67
CA SER A 116 30.59 -2.78 -6.16
C SER A 116 31.76 -2.90 -7.15
N LEU A 117 31.94 -1.92 -8.03
CA LEU A 117 33.02 -1.90 -9.01
C LEU A 117 34.37 -1.58 -8.37
N SER A 118 34.41 -0.68 -7.38
CA SER A 118 35.59 -0.42 -6.54
C SER A 118 36.09 -1.71 -5.89
N GLN A 119 35.20 -2.46 -5.24
CA GLN A 119 35.55 -3.73 -4.62
C GLN A 119 36.02 -4.76 -5.65
N ARG A 120 35.31 -4.90 -6.78
CA ARG A 120 35.63 -5.85 -7.84
C ARG A 120 37.01 -5.60 -8.46
N PHE A 121 37.37 -4.34 -8.66
CA PHE A 121 38.61 -3.96 -9.32
C PHE A 121 39.74 -3.58 -8.35
N GLY A 122 39.50 -3.64 -7.04
CA GLY A 122 40.50 -3.32 -6.02
C GLY A 122 40.91 -1.84 -6.02
N LEU A 123 39.96 -0.94 -6.34
CA LEU A 123 40.19 0.50 -6.44
C LEU A 123 39.37 1.25 -5.39
N SER A 124 39.92 2.34 -4.87
CA SER A 124 39.14 3.23 -4.01
C SER A 124 38.05 3.96 -4.82
N PRO A 125 36.92 4.36 -4.20
CA PRO A 125 35.90 5.16 -4.89
C PRO A 125 36.47 6.47 -5.48
N LEU A 126 37.43 7.09 -4.78
CA LEU A 126 38.11 8.30 -5.26
C LEU A 126 38.93 8.03 -6.52
N GLU A 127 39.61 6.89 -6.63
CA GLU A 127 40.38 6.50 -7.81
C GLU A 127 39.45 6.28 -9.02
N LEU A 128 38.30 5.63 -8.83
CA LEU A 128 37.30 5.47 -9.89
C LEU A 128 36.68 6.80 -10.31
N VAL A 129 36.36 7.70 -9.38
CA VAL A 129 35.87 9.04 -9.73
C VAL A 129 36.94 9.85 -10.44
N SER A 130 38.21 9.71 -10.05
CA SER A 130 39.32 10.41 -10.73
C SER A 130 39.47 9.94 -12.18
N ALA A 131 39.29 8.65 -12.46
CA ALA A 131 39.27 8.15 -13.83
C ALA A 131 37.97 8.45 -14.59
N ASN A 132 36.91 8.90 -13.90
CA ASN A 132 35.60 9.17 -14.47
C ASN A 132 35.00 10.46 -13.89
N PRO A 133 35.63 11.62 -14.13
CA PRO A 133 35.24 12.87 -13.48
C PRO A 133 33.86 13.39 -13.93
N SER A 134 33.32 12.86 -15.02
CA SER A 134 31.98 13.16 -15.53
C SER A 134 30.85 12.39 -14.83
N LEU A 135 31.16 11.54 -13.84
CA LEU A 135 30.13 10.83 -13.07
C LEU A 135 29.18 11.80 -12.37
N GLU A 136 27.88 11.47 -12.41
CA GLU A 136 26.82 12.26 -11.78
C GLU A 136 26.29 11.66 -10.47
N SER A 137 26.64 10.41 -10.17
CA SER A 137 26.18 9.66 -9.00
C SER A 137 27.19 8.56 -8.63
N LEU A 138 27.29 8.27 -7.32
CA LEU A 138 28.07 7.12 -6.81
C LEU A 138 27.24 5.81 -6.83
N ASP A 139 25.92 5.92 -6.68
CA ASP A 139 25.03 4.75 -6.52
C ASP A 139 24.29 4.39 -7.81
N ARG A 140 24.08 5.35 -8.71
CA ARG A 140 23.32 5.15 -9.94
C ARG A 140 24.22 5.31 -11.15
N LEU A 141 24.81 4.20 -11.57
CA LEU A 141 25.50 4.13 -12.84
C LEU A 141 24.50 3.78 -13.94
N VAL A 142 24.61 4.46 -15.09
CA VAL A 142 23.73 4.21 -16.24
C VAL A 142 24.15 2.91 -16.91
N ALA A 143 23.28 1.91 -16.91
CA ALA A 143 23.57 0.65 -17.58
C ALA A 143 23.88 0.87 -19.08
N GLY A 144 24.93 0.22 -19.56
CA GLY A 144 25.44 0.38 -20.92
C GLY A 144 26.47 1.52 -21.08
N SER A 145 26.60 2.43 -20.11
CA SER A 145 27.64 3.46 -20.16
C SER A 145 29.03 2.85 -20.00
N LEU A 146 30.04 3.61 -20.45
CA LEU A 146 31.44 3.22 -20.33
C LEU A 146 32.05 3.83 -19.06
N LEU A 147 32.81 3.03 -18.34
CA LEU A 147 33.57 3.41 -17.16
C LEU A 147 35.04 3.03 -17.38
N TYR A 148 35.94 3.97 -17.10
CA TYR A 148 37.38 3.78 -17.24
C TYR A 148 37.97 3.28 -15.93
N ILE A 149 38.70 2.17 -15.99
CA ILE A 149 39.28 1.47 -14.84
C ILE A 149 40.81 1.57 -14.90
N PRO A 150 41.45 2.40 -14.06
CA PRO A 150 42.90 2.54 -14.05
C PRO A 150 43.56 1.31 -13.38
N LYS A 151 44.28 0.49 -14.14
CA LYS A 151 44.92 -0.75 -13.64
C LYS A 151 46.37 -0.59 -13.19
N LYS A 152 47.10 0.33 -13.82
CA LYS A 152 48.54 0.53 -13.58
C LYS A 152 48.80 1.84 -12.83
N THR A 153 48.49 2.94 -13.50
CA THR A 153 48.73 4.30 -12.98
C THR A 153 47.39 4.92 -12.59
N LYS A 154 47.32 5.42 -11.37
CA LYS A 154 46.15 6.12 -10.82
C LYS A 154 46.28 7.62 -11.07
N GLY A 155 45.18 8.27 -11.37
CA GLY A 155 45.18 9.70 -11.68
C GLY A 155 43.87 10.15 -12.29
N LEU A 156 43.85 11.43 -12.65
CA LEU A 156 42.70 12.09 -13.25
C LEU A 156 42.69 11.79 -14.76
N LEU A 157 41.59 11.26 -15.27
CA LEU A 157 41.42 11.01 -16.71
C LEU A 157 40.55 12.11 -17.32
N VAL A 158 41.08 12.82 -18.31
CA VAL A 158 40.37 13.90 -19.00
C VAL A 158 40.50 13.75 -20.51
N ALA A 159 39.48 14.18 -21.25
CA ALA A 159 39.60 14.32 -22.70
C ALA A 159 40.40 15.59 -23.01
N LEU A 160 41.33 15.51 -23.98
CA LEU A 160 42.08 16.67 -24.45
C LEU A 160 41.12 17.68 -25.08
N PRO A 161 41.02 18.92 -24.59
CA PRO A 161 40.12 19.91 -25.16
C PRO A 161 40.52 20.37 -26.56
N GLU A 162 39.57 20.94 -27.31
CA GLU A 162 39.87 21.57 -28.59
C GLU A 162 40.84 22.75 -28.41
N GLY A 163 41.89 22.79 -29.22
CA GLY A 163 42.90 23.85 -29.19
C GLY A 163 43.90 23.77 -28.03
N GLU A 164 43.83 22.76 -27.16
CA GLU A 164 44.79 22.56 -26.06
C GLU A 164 45.78 21.44 -26.40
N THR A 165 47.06 21.63 -26.07
CA THR A 165 48.09 20.58 -26.22
C THR A 165 48.30 19.81 -24.91
N LEU A 166 48.99 18.66 -24.97
CA LEU A 166 49.42 17.95 -23.76
C LEU A 166 50.23 18.84 -22.81
N VAL A 167 51.04 19.74 -23.37
CA VAL A 167 51.92 20.63 -22.61
C VAL A 167 51.09 21.65 -21.84
N ASP A 168 50.07 22.23 -22.48
CA ASP A 168 49.16 23.18 -21.84
C ASP A 168 48.36 22.51 -20.72
N LEU A 169 47.87 21.30 -21.00
CA LEU A 169 47.13 20.51 -20.03
C LEU A 169 48.00 20.13 -18.83
N ALA A 170 49.21 19.62 -19.04
CA ALA A 170 50.13 19.25 -17.96
C ALA A 170 50.47 20.47 -17.08
N ARG A 171 50.78 21.62 -17.71
CA ARG A 171 51.09 22.86 -16.98
C ARG A 171 49.92 23.37 -16.15
N ARG A 172 48.68 23.30 -16.68
CA ARG A 172 47.47 23.70 -15.94
C ARG A 172 47.30 22.92 -14.64
N PHE A 173 47.72 21.65 -14.62
CA PHE A 173 47.67 20.79 -13.43
C PHE A 173 48.98 20.74 -12.65
N GLY A 174 49.97 21.58 -13.00
CA GLY A 174 51.27 21.64 -12.31
C GLY A 174 52.15 20.40 -12.49
N LEU A 175 51.96 19.64 -13.58
CA LEU A 175 52.70 18.42 -13.89
C LEU A 175 53.78 18.66 -14.95
N SER A 176 54.83 17.83 -14.93
CA SER A 176 55.83 17.81 -16.01
C SER A 176 55.22 17.20 -17.28
N PRO A 177 55.28 17.89 -18.43
CA PRO A 177 54.78 17.35 -19.70
C PRO A 177 55.40 15.99 -20.07
N LEU A 178 56.68 15.77 -19.71
CA LEU A 178 57.38 14.51 -19.97
C LEU A 178 56.84 13.37 -19.10
N GLU A 179 56.54 13.64 -17.83
CA GLU A 179 55.96 12.63 -16.93
C GLU A 179 54.57 12.23 -17.37
N VAL A 180 53.75 13.21 -17.78
CA VAL A 180 52.43 12.96 -18.35
C VAL A 180 52.54 12.17 -19.66
N ALA A 181 53.44 12.55 -20.58
CA ALA A 181 53.66 11.82 -21.82
C ALA A 181 54.04 10.34 -21.57
N LYS A 182 54.98 10.10 -20.64
CA LYS A 182 55.41 8.76 -20.25
C LYS A 182 54.27 7.94 -19.64
N ALA A 183 53.47 8.54 -18.75
CA ALA A 183 52.31 7.88 -18.14
C ALA A 183 51.24 7.48 -19.18
N ASN A 184 51.18 8.19 -20.30
CA ASN A 184 50.24 7.94 -21.40
C ASN A 184 50.84 7.13 -22.56
N GLY A 185 52.08 6.62 -22.42
CA GLY A 185 52.79 5.88 -23.46
C GLY A 185 52.94 6.68 -24.76
N LEU A 186 53.27 7.97 -24.64
CA LEU A 186 53.50 8.86 -25.76
C LEU A 186 55.02 8.99 -25.99
N GLU A 187 55.45 8.61 -27.18
CA GLU A 187 56.81 8.91 -27.67
C GLU A 187 56.91 10.37 -28.15
N ASP A 188 55.83 10.88 -28.75
CA ASP A 188 55.68 12.26 -29.20
C ASP A 188 54.48 12.94 -28.50
N PRO A 189 54.69 14.00 -27.70
CA PRO A 189 53.63 14.79 -27.06
C PRO A 189 52.62 15.44 -28.03
N THR A 190 52.97 15.62 -29.30
CA THR A 190 52.10 16.22 -30.33
C THR A 190 51.17 15.21 -31.01
N ALA A 191 51.33 13.91 -30.70
CA ALA A 191 50.53 12.84 -31.29
C ALA A 191 49.06 12.81 -30.81
N LEU A 192 48.73 13.53 -29.73
CA LEU A 192 47.37 13.60 -29.22
C LEU A 192 46.51 14.57 -30.05
N ARG A 193 45.24 14.23 -30.22
CA ARG A 193 44.24 15.13 -30.83
C ARG A 193 43.11 15.42 -29.85
N PRO A 194 42.34 16.49 -30.06
CA PRO A 194 41.16 16.76 -29.25
C PRO A 194 40.24 15.53 -29.13
N GLY A 195 39.73 15.31 -27.92
CA GLY A 195 38.91 14.14 -27.56
C GLY A 195 39.71 12.91 -27.09
N ASP A 196 40.99 12.80 -27.41
CA ASP A 196 41.83 11.71 -26.89
C ASP A 196 41.92 11.80 -25.36
N LEU A 197 41.83 10.66 -24.66
CA LEU A 197 41.89 10.64 -23.20
C LEU A 197 43.35 10.72 -22.74
N VAL A 198 43.57 11.55 -21.72
CA VAL A 198 44.87 11.81 -21.10
C VAL A 198 44.77 11.52 -19.61
N LEU A 199 45.63 10.62 -19.13
CA LEU A 199 45.81 10.30 -17.72
C LEU A 199 46.81 11.28 -17.11
N LEU A 200 46.38 12.03 -16.10
CA LEU A 200 47.22 12.93 -15.32
C LEU A 200 47.63 12.21 -14.03
N PRO A 201 48.84 11.63 -13.95
CA PRO A 201 49.25 10.79 -12.83
C PRO A 201 49.25 11.57 -11.51
N GLY A 202 48.77 10.94 -10.44
CA GLY A 202 48.77 11.52 -9.09
C GLY A 202 47.73 12.63 -8.84
N ILE A 203 47.01 13.10 -9.86
CA ILE A 203 45.92 14.07 -9.68
C ILE A 203 44.64 13.33 -9.29
N GLU A 204 43.99 13.79 -8.23
CA GLU A 204 42.76 13.20 -7.71
C GLU A 204 41.58 14.16 -7.83
N ALA A 205 40.43 13.66 -8.27
CA ALA A 205 39.19 14.43 -8.38
C ALA A 205 38.48 14.61 -7.03
N LYS A 206 39.18 15.08 -5.99
CA LYS A 206 38.65 15.22 -4.62
C LYS A 206 37.39 16.08 -4.56
N ALA A 207 37.40 17.23 -5.22
CA ALA A 207 36.25 18.13 -5.25
C ALA A 207 35.02 17.47 -5.91
N THR A 208 35.22 16.77 -7.03
CA THR A 208 34.16 16.00 -7.70
C THR A 208 33.61 14.91 -6.78
N TYR A 209 34.49 14.14 -6.13
CA TYR A 209 34.09 13.08 -5.20
C TYR A 209 33.30 13.62 -4.01
N GLN A 210 33.78 14.69 -3.36
CA GLN A 210 33.09 15.34 -2.24
C GLN A 210 31.72 15.88 -2.64
N ARG A 211 31.60 16.49 -3.84
CA ARG A 211 30.31 16.94 -4.38
C ARG A 211 29.34 15.77 -4.58
N LEU A 212 29.83 14.65 -5.12
CA LEU A 212 29.01 13.45 -5.33
C LEU A 212 28.60 12.77 -4.02
N LEU A 213 29.49 12.75 -3.03
CA LEU A 213 29.21 12.25 -1.69
C LEU A 213 28.14 13.11 -0.99
N ALA A 214 28.30 14.44 -1.01
CA ALA A 214 27.31 15.36 -0.47
C ALA A 214 25.94 15.20 -1.15
N LYS A 215 25.92 15.02 -2.48
CA LYS A 215 24.69 14.73 -3.24
C LYS A 215 24.05 13.41 -2.78
N GLN A 216 24.84 12.35 -2.62
CA GLN A 216 24.37 11.05 -2.12
C GLN A 216 23.76 11.18 -0.70
N GLU A 217 24.45 11.88 0.20
CA GLU A 217 23.98 12.10 1.58
C GLU A 217 22.69 12.91 1.62
N ALA A 218 22.60 13.99 0.85
CA ALA A 218 21.39 14.81 0.73
C ALA A 218 20.21 14.01 0.19
N GLU A 219 20.43 13.18 -0.85
CA GLU A 219 19.39 12.29 -1.38
C GLU A 219 18.95 11.26 -0.34
N ARG A 220 19.88 10.69 0.43
CA ARG A 220 19.56 9.74 1.50
C ARG A 220 18.73 10.40 2.61
N GLN A 221 19.12 11.59 3.06
CA GLN A 221 18.37 12.35 4.06
C GLN A 221 16.98 12.70 3.56
N ALA A 222 16.86 13.21 2.33
CA ALA A 222 15.57 13.53 1.73
C ALA A 222 14.64 12.31 1.63
N ARG A 223 15.18 11.11 1.33
CA ARG A 223 14.40 9.86 1.34
C ARG A 223 13.89 9.50 2.74
N LEU A 224 14.74 9.60 3.76
CA LEU A 224 14.35 9.32 5.15
C LEU A 224 13.30 10.31 5.65
N GLU A 225 13.44 11.59 5.32
CA GLU A 225 12.45 12.61 5.67
C GLU A 225 11.12 12.40 4.94
N ALA A 226 11.16 12.05 3.66
CA ALA A 226 9.95 11.73 2.89
C ALA A 226 9.21 10.53 3.48
N GLU A 227 9.94 9.48 3.86
CA GLU A 227 9.37 8.31 4.53
C GLU A 227 8.78 8.67 5.90
N ARG A 228 9.47 9.49 6.71
CA ARG A 228 8.95 9.98 7.99
C ARG A 228 7.64 10.75 7.80
N LYS A 229 7.61 11.71 6.86
CA LYS A 229 6.41 12.49 6.54
C LYS A 229 5.26 11.59 6.07
N ARG A 230 5.55 10.60 5.24
CA ARG A 230 4.57 9.61 4.78
C ARG A 230 4.00 8.80 5.94
N GLN A 231 4.84 8.36 6.88
CA GLN A 231 4.39 7.63 8.06
C GLN A 231 3.54 8.50 8.99
N GLU A 232 3.90 9.77 9.19
CA GLU A 232 3.11 10.73 9.95
C GLU A 232 1.73 10.97 9.31
N GLU A 233 1.68 11.13 7.99
CA GLU A 233 0.42 11.28 7.25
C GLU A 233 -0.46 10.04 7.37
N LEU A 234 0.11 8.85 7.21
CA LEU A 234 -0.62 7.58 7.39
C LEU A 234 -1.16 7.44 8.82
N ARG A 235 -0.39 7.84 9.84
CA ARG A 235 -0.84 7.86 11.24
C ARG A 235 -2.01 8.83 11.42
N ARG A 236 -1.92 10.04 10.88
CA ARG A 236 -3.00 11.04 10.94
C ARG A 236 -4.28 10.53 10.28
N LEU A 237 -4.19 9.94 9.09
CA LEU A 237 -5.34 9.36 8.40
C LEU A 237 -5.94 8.17 9.17
N ALA A 238 -5.10 7.34 9.78
CA ALA A 238 -5.56 6.22 10.61
C ALA A 238 -6.29 6.72 11.87
N GLU A 239 -5.80 7.77 12.53
CA GLU A 239 -6.48 8.40 13.67
C GLU A 239 -7.83 9.02 13.27
N GLU A 240 -7.88 9.72 12.13
CA GLU A 240 -9.13 10.28 11.62
C GLU A 240 -10.16 9.20 11.31
N ARG A 241 -9.74 8.11 10.63
CA ARG A 241 -10.59 6.96 10.36
C ARG A 241 -11.12 6.33 11.65
N ARG A 242 -10.27 6.16 12.67
CA ARG A 242 -10.68 5.65 13.99
C ARG A 242 -11.71 6.56 14.65
N ARG A 243 -11.54 7.89 14.57
CA ARG A 243 -12.51 8.86 15.11
C ARG A 243 -13.86 8.76 14.39
N GLN A 244 -13.85 8.69 13.06
CA GLN A 244 -15.09 8.54 12.28
C GLN A 244 -15.82 7.24 12.61
N GLU A 245 -15.08 6.13 12.72
CA GLU A 245 -15.65 4.84 13.08
C GLU A 245 -16.22 4.85 14.51
N ALA A 246 -15.52 5.45 15.47
CA ALA A 246 -16.01 5.62 16.83
C ALA A 246 -17.31 6.46 16.89
N LEU A 247 -17.39 7.55 16.12
CA LEU A 247 -18.59 8.36 16.00
C LEU A 247 -19.76 7.56 15.42
N ARG A 248 -19.52 6.81 14.34
CA ARG A 248 -20.53 5.94 13.72
C ARG A 248 -21.03 4.87 14.71
N GLN A 249 -20.12 4.22 15.43
CA GLN A 249 -20.48 3.23 16.45
C GLN A 249 -21.29 3.85 17.60
N ALA A 250 -20.93 5.05 18.05
CA ALA A 250 -21.69 5.77 19.07
C ALA A 250 -23.11 6.10 18.60
N GLN A 251 -23.28 6.54 17.36
CA GLN A 251 -24.60 6.81 16.76
C GLN A 251 -25.46 5.54 16.69
N LEU A 252 -24.88 4.42 16.23
CA LEU A 252 -25.58 3.13 16.17
C LEU A 252 -26.02 2.67 17.56
N ARG A 253 -25.16 2.79 18.58
CA ARG A 253 -25.51 2.48 19.97
C ARG A 253 -26.65 3.35 20.49
N GLN A 254 -26.60 4.66 20.23
CA GLN A 254 -27.69 5.57 20.62
C GLN A 254 -29.01 5.19 19.95
N ALA A 255 -29.00 4.83 18.66
CA ALA A 255 -30.18 4.38 17.95
C ALA A 255 -30.76 3.08 18.53
N GLN A 256 -29.90 2.11 18.88
CA GLN A 256 -30.31 0.86 19.54
C GLN A 256 -30.94 1.11 20.91
N VAL A 257 -30.34 1.97 21.74
CA VAL A 257 -30.90 2.32 23.06
C VAL A 257 -32.28 2.97 22.90
N ARG A 258 -32.44 3.89 21.94
CA ARG A 258 -33.74 4.52 21.64
C ARG A 258 -34.79 3.48 21.21
N GLN A 259 -34.42 2.55 20.33
CA GLN A 259 -35.33 1.47 19.91
C GLN A 259 -35.73 0.56 21.09
N ALA A 260 -34.78 0.18 21.94
CA ALA A 260 -35.05 -0.66 23.11
C ALA A 260 -35.96 0.04 24.15
N GLN A 261 -35.85 1.36 24.30
CA GLN A 261 -36.76 2.13 25.17
C GLN A 261 -38.19 2.16 24.65
N VAL A 262 -38.39 2.26 23.33
CA VAL A 262 -39.72 2.24 22.69
C VAL A 262 -40.38 0.86 22.79
N GLN A 263 -39.60 -0.22 22.75
CA GLN A 263 -40.12 -1.61 22.77
C GLN A 263 -40.26 -2.23 24.17
N ARG A 264 -40.11 -1.47 25.26
CA ARG A 264 -40.25 -2.00 26.63
C ARG A 264 -41.68 -2.51 26.88
N PRO A 265 -41.89 -3.81 27.15
CA PRO A 265 -43.22 -4.34 27.50
C PRO A 265 -43.68 -3.75 28.83
N GLN A 266 -44.96 -3.36 28.91
CA GLN A 266 -45.54 -2.92 30.17
C GLN A 266 -45.69 -4.12 31.12
N VAL A 267 -44.86 -4.17 32.16
CA VAL A 267 -44.96 -5.18 33.22
C VAL A 267 -46.23 -4.89 34.02
N ARG A 268 -47.29 -5.69 33.80
CA ARG A 268 -48.50 -5.70 34.63
C ARG A 268 -48.11 -6.20 36.03
N ARG A 269 -48.24 -5.34 37.05
CA ARG A 269 -48.10 -5.76 38.45
C ARG A 269 -49.19 -6.79 38.75
N VAL A 270 -48.79 -7.97 39.24
CA VAL A 270 -49.70 -9.06 39.60
C VAL A 270 -50.45 -8.67 40.87
N SER A 271 -51.75 -8.39 40.75
CA SER A 271 -52.68 -8.36 41.87
C SER A 271 -53.19 -9.79 42.10
N TYR A 272 -52.96 -10.35 43.29
CA TYR A 272 -53.57 -11.60 43.73
C TYR A 272 -55.10 -11.50 43.61
N GLN A 273 -55.70 -12.25 42.69
CA GLN A 273 -57.15 -12.47 42.68
C GLN A 273 -57.43 -13.85 43.27
N GLU A 274 -58.38 -13.87 44.20
CA GLU A 274 -58.83 -15.01 45.00
C GLU A 274 -59.68 -15.99 44.18
N GLY A 275 -59.23 -16.33 42.97
CA GLY A 275 -59.77 -17.40 42.14
C GLY A 275 -59.12 -18.74 42.49
N GLY A 276 -59.93 -19.79 42.64
CA GLY A 276 -59.50 -21.17 42.91
C GLY A 276 -58.63 -21.76 41.79
N MET A 277 -57.83 -22.78 42.11
CA MET A 277 -57.04 -23.50 41.11
C MET A 277 -57.92 -24.49 40.33
N ARG A 278 -57.44 -24.92 39.16
CA ARG A 278 -58.01 -26.03 38.39
C ARG A 278 -57.09 -27.24 38.43
N TRP A 279 -57.64 -28.44 38.18
CA TRP A 279 -56.84 -29.63 37.97
C TRP A 279 -55.85 -29.41 36.80
N PRO A 280 -54.53 -29.66 37.01
CA PRO A 280 -53.50 -29.42 36.00
C PRO A 280 -53.40 -30.54 34.95
N LEU A 281 -54.16 -31.62 35.16
CA LEU A 281 -54.16 -32.81 34.34
C LEU A 281 -55.59 -33.34 34.24
N SER A 282 -55.92 -34.04 33.16
CA SER A 282 -57.22 -34.70 32.97
C SER A 282 -57.01 -36.21 32.78
N GLY A 283 -58.04 -37.02 33.06
CA GLY A 283 -57.97 -38.48 32.87
C GLY A 283 -56.93 -39.18 33.75
N PHE A 284 -56.65 -38.63 34.93
CA PHE A 284 -55.61 -39.13 35.84
C PHE A 284 -56.20 -40.00 36.96
N ARG A 285 -55.32 -40.76 37.61
CA ARG A 285 -55.56 -41.36 38.93
C ARG A 285 -54.51 -40.87 39.91
N ILE A 286 -54.91 -40.45 41.11
CA ILE A 286 -53.96 -40.12 42.17
C ILE A 286 -53.30 -41.42 42.65
N THR A 287 -51.98 -41.49 42.56
CA THR A 287 -51.19 -42.65 43.02
C THR A 287 -50.53 -42.41 44.37
N THR A 288 -50.15 -41.16 44.64
CA THR A 288 -49.49 -40.77 45.90
C THR A 288 -50.08 -39.46 46.41
N TYR A 289 -50.44 -39.43 47.69
CA TYR A 289 -50.97 -38.25 48.36
C TYR A 289 -49.86 -37.45 49.08
N PHE A 290 -50.13 -36.17 49.32
CA PHE A 290 -49.27 -35.29 50.11
C PHE A 290 -49.03 -35.86 51.51
N GLY A 291 -47.80 -35.77 51.99
CA GLY A 291 -47.37 -36.32 53.28
C GLY A 291 -47.25 -37.84 53.34
N GLY A 292 -47.58 -38.56 52.25
CA GLY A 292 -47.33 -39.99 52.13
C GLY A 292 -45.84 -40.32 52.07
N ARG A 293 -45.51 -41.61 52.21
CA ARG A 293 -44.17 -42.11 51.90
C ARG A 293 -44.12 -42.50 50.42
N GLY A 294 -43.26 -41.84 49.66
CA GLY A 294 -43.00 -42.19 48.27
C GLY A 294 -41.86 -43.20 48.14
N ALA A 295 -41.65 -43.73 46.93
CA ALA A 295 -40.56 -44.66 46.63
C ALA A 295 -39.16 -44.05 46.84
N PHE A 296 -39.02 -42.74 46.62
CA PHE A 296 -37.74 -42.02 46.67
C PHE A 296 -37.67 -40.97 47.79
N GLN A 297 -38.77 -40.69 48.48
CA GLN A 297 -38.85 -39.65 49.50
C GLN A 297 -39.64 -40.15 50.71
N ARG A 298 -39.10 -39.93 51.92
CA ARG A 298 -39.78 -40.27 53.18
C ARG A 298 -41.03 -39.42 53.44
N TYR A 299 -41.12 -38.26 52.79
CA TYR A 299 -42.26 -37.33 52.87
C TYR A 299 -42.53 -36.75 51.48
N HIS A 300 -43.74 -36.98 50.96
CA HIS A 300 -44.14 -36.54 49.63
C HIS A 300 -44.67 -35.09 49.68
N THR A 301 -44.00 -34.17 48.99
CA THR A 301 -44.27 -32.72 49.03
C THR A 301 -45.41 -32.27 48.11
N GLY A 302 -46.00 -33.19 47.35
CA GLY A 302 -47.08 -32.92 46.41
C GLY A 302 -48.08 -34.06 46.31
N ILE A 303 -48.77 -34.12 45.18
CA ILE A 303 -49.59 -35.27 44.76
C ILE A 303 -49.09 -35.80 43.42
N ASP A 304 -49.13 -37.12 43.25
CA ASP A 304 -48.76 -37.76 42.00
C ASP A 304 -50.01 -38.15 41.22
N LEU A 305 -50.14 -37.61 40.02
CA LEU A 305 -51.26 -37.82 39.11
C LEU A 305 -50.78 -38.72 37.96
N ALA A 306 -51.07 -40.01 38.04
CA ALA A 306 -50.70 -40.96 37.00
C ALA A 306 -51.59 -40.79 35.77
N ALA A 307 -50.95 -40.65 34.62
CA ALA A 307 -51.58 -40.55 33.30
C ALA A 307 -50.59 -41.04 32.22
N PRO A 308 -51.06 -41.39 31.01
CA PRO A 308 -50.18 -41.79 29.93
C PRO A 308 -49.06 -40.77 29.62
N TYR A 309 -47.89 -41.28 29.22
CA TYR A 309 -46.79 -40.44 28.77
C TYR A 309 -47.24 -39.52 27.63
N GLY A 310 -46.85 -38.25 27.68
CA GLY A 310 -47.22 -37.24 26.68
C GLY A 310 -48.59 -36.60 26.91
N THR A 311 -49.32 -36.93 27.98
CA THR A 311 -50.60 -36.27 28.28
C THR A 311 -50.37 -34.77 28.53
N PRO A 312 -51.14 -33.84 27.94
CA PRO A 312 -50.99 -32.39 28.15
C PRO A 312 -51.15 -31.98 29.62
N ILE A 313 -50.20 -31.19 30.11
CA ILE A 313 -50.23 -30.55 31.44
C ILE A 313 -50.56 -29.08 31.25
N VAL A 314 -51.55 -28.58 31.98
CA VAL A 314 -52.00 -27.19 31.92
C VAL A 314 -51.73 -26.43 33.21
N ALA A 315 -51.62 -25.11 33.13
CA ALA A 315 -51.47 -24.25 34.30
C ALA A 315 -52.71 -24.34 35.21
N ALA A 316 -52.51 -24.69 36.48
CA ALA A 316 -53.56 -24.77 37.49
C ALA A 316 -54.13 -23.38 37.86
N LYS A 317 -53.33 -22.32 37.69
CA LYS A 317 -53.71 -20.93 37.93
C LYS A 317 -52.88 -20.00 37.03
N SER A 318 -53.42 -18.84 36.66
CA SER A 318 -52.68 -17.84 35.87
C SER A 318 -51.46 -17.34 36.65
N GLY A 319 -50.34 -17.12 35.96
CA GLY A 319 -49.10 -16.73 36.61
C GLY A 319 -47.93 -16.51 35.66
N GLN A 320 -46.81 -16.05 36.23
CA GLN A 320 -45.56 -15.92 35.50
C GLN A 320 -44.70 -17.16 35.68
N VAL A 321 -44.12 -17.67 34.60
CA VAL A 321 -43.17 -18.78 34.63
C VAL A 321 -41.88 -18.33 35.30
N GLN A 322 -41.63 -18.79 36.53
CA GLN A 322 -40.37 -18.55 37.23
C GLN A 322 -39.28 -19.49 36.74
N VAL A 323 -39.62 -20.78 36.62
CA VAL A 323 -38.70 -21.83 36.21
C VAL A 323 -39.35 -22.65 35.10
N ALA A 324 -38.56 -22.96 34.08
CA ALA A 324 -38.91 -23.88 33.01
C ALA A 324 -37.61 -24.55 32.54
N GLY A 325 -37.31 -25.74 33.07
CA GLY A 325 -36.06 -26.42 32.78
C GLY A 325 -35.83 -27.71 33.56
N TRP A 326 -34.61 -28.24 33.48
CA TRP A 326 -34.18 -29.44 34.21
C TRP A 326 -33.84 -29.12 35.66
N SER A 327 -34.31 -29.95 36.60
CA SER A 327 -33.94 -29.90 38.02
C SER A 327 -32.88 -30.95 38.34
N SER A 328 -31.82 -30.52 39.05
CA SER A 328 -30.81 -31.42 39.61
C SER A 328 -31.30 -32.20 40.84
N PHE A 329 -32.50 -31.93 41.35
CA PHE A 329 -33.01 -32.49 42.62
C PHE A 329 -34.31 -33.28 42.44
N GLY A 330 -34.26 -34.34 41.64
CA GLY A 330 -35.33 -35.34 41.56
C GLY A 330 -36.53 -34.96 40.68
N TYR A 331 -36.85 -33.68 40.46
CA TYR A 331 -38.03 -33.28 39.66
C TYR A 331 -37.90 -33.53 38.14
N GLY A 332 -36.69 -33.71 37.61
CA GLY A 332 -36.47 -33.80 36.17
C GLY A 332 -36.86 -32.51 35.43
N PHE A 333 -37.46 -32.60 34.24
CA PHE A 333 -38.04 -31.41 33.61
C PHE A 333 -39.25 -30.93 34.38
N HIS A 334 -39.24 -29.65 34.75
CA HIS A 334 -40.28 -29.05 35.57
C HIS A 334 -40.53 -27.59 35.21
N VAL A 335 -41.72 -27.14 35.61
CA VAL A 335 -42.16 -25.76 35.54
C VAL A 335 -42.57 -25.29 36.93
N VAL A 336 -42.22 -24.06 37.28
CA VAL A 336 -42.73 -23.37 38.47
C VAL A 336 -43.41 -22.07 38.03
N LEU A 337 -44.66 -21.88 38.44
CA LEU A 337 -45.44 -20.67 38.17
C LEU A 337 -45.57 -19.84 39.45
N ASP A 338 -45.25 -18.54 39.38
CA ASP A 338 -45.61 -17.54 40.38
C ASP A 338 -47.03 -17.03 40.10
N HIS A 339 -47.92 -17.16 41.08
CA HIS A 339 -49.28 -16.62 40.99
C HIS A 339 -49.43 -15.27 41.70
N GLY A 340 -48.35 -14.74 42.28
CA GLY A 340 -48.36 -13.59 43.17
C GLY A 340 -48.81 -13.95 44.59
N GLY A 341 -48.59 -13.04 45.54
CA GLY A 341 -49.00 -13.23 46.94
C GLY A 341 -48.27 -14.38 47.65
N GLY A 342 -47.10 -14.79 47.15
CA GLY A 342 -46.30 -15.90 47.71
C GLY A 342 -46.83 -17.29 47.36
N VAL A 343 -47.81 -17.40 46.45
CA VAL A 343 -48.36 -18.69 46.01
C VAL A 343 -47.71 -19.15 44.72
N GLU A 344 -47.18 -20.36 44.72
CA GLU A 344 -46.55 -20.99 43.56
C GLU A 344 -47.13 -22.37 43.29
N THR A 345 -47.11 -22.79 42.03
CA THR A 345 -47.33 -24.19 41.65
C THR A 345 -46.12 -24.78 40.95
N LEU A 346 -45.80 -26.03 41.26
CA LEU A 346 -44.72 -26.79 40.64
C LEU A 346 -45.29 -28.01 39.92
N TYR A 347 -44.80 -28.24 38.70
CA TYR A 347 -45.20 -29.33 37.81
C TYR A 347 -43.94 -30.07 37.38
N ALA A 348 -43.79 -31.33 37.77
CA ALA A 348 -42.54 -32.07 37.59
C ALA A 348 -42.70 -33.36 36.76
N HIS A 349 -41.56 -34.00 36.52
CA HIS A 349 -41.39 -35.23 35.74
C HIS A 349 -41.82 -35.13 34.27
N MET A 350 -41.84 -33.92 33.71
CA MET A 350 -42.32 -33.69 32.34
C MET A 350 -41.45 -34.40 31.29
N SER A 351 -42.07 -34.79 30.19
CA SER A 351 -41.35 -35.25 29.00
C SER A 351 -40.86 -34.09 28.14
N ARG A 352 -41.63 -33.00 28.11
CA ARG A 352 -41.35 -31.79 27.34
C ARG A 352 -42.01 -30.57 28.00
N ILE A 353 -41.30 -29.46 28.00
CA ILE A 353 -41.78 -28.15 28.48
C ILE A 353 -42.27 -27.33 27.28
N ALA A 354 -43.41 -26.65 27.43
CA ALA A 354 -44.04 -25.86 26.37
C ALA A 354 -43.90 -24.33 26.56
N VAL A 355 -43.29 -23.89 27.66
CA VAL A 355 -43.18 -22.49 28.07
C VAL A 355 -41.74 -22.09 28.42
N ARG A 356 -41.47 -20.79 28.60
CA ARG A 356 -40.13 -20.22 28.86
C ARG A 356 -40.12 -19.37 30.14
N PRO A 357 -38.99 -19.26 30.85
CA PRO A 357 -38.88 -18.33 32.00
C PRO A 357 -39.28 -16.90 31.62
N GLY A 358 -40.03 -16.24 32.48
CA GLY A 358 -40.56 -14.89 32.30
C GLY A 358 -41.86 -14.81 31.49
N GLN A 359 -42.27 -15.87 30.80
CA GLN A 359 -43.54 -15.94 30.07
C GLN A 359 -44.73 -15.86 31.03
N TRP A 360 -45.77 -15.11 30.66
CA TRP A 360 -47.06 -15.14 31.35
C TRP A 360 -47.95 -16.24 30.77
N VAL A 361 -48.68 -16.95 31.62
CA VAL A 361 -49.67 -17.98 31.23
C VAL A 361 -50.98 -17.79 31.99
N GLU A 362 -52.09 -18.11 31.35
CA GLU A 362 -53.42 -18.14 31.95
C GLU A 362 -53.77 -19.53 32.49
N ALA A 363 -54.69 -19.61 33.45
CA ALA A 363 -55.18 -20.88 33.98
C ALA A 363 -55.78 -21.74 32.86
N GLY A 364 -55.18 -22.90 32.59
CA GLY A 364 -55.58 -23.79 31.49
C GLY A 364 -54.65 -23.77 30.28
N ASP A 365 -53.72 -22.82 30.20
CA ASP A 365 -52.72 -22.82 29.15
C ASP A 365 -51.84 -24.05 29.24
N LEU A 366 -51.45 -24.58 28.09
CA LEU A 366 -50.53 -25.70 27.97
C LEU A 366 -49.13 -25.29 28.44
N ILE A 367 -48.61 -25.97 29.46
CA ILE A 367 -47.27 -25.69 30.03
C ILE A 367 -46.27 -26.82 29.81
N GLY A 368 -46.74 -28.04 29.54
CA GLY A 368 -45.87 -29.17 29.27
C GLY A 368 -46.63 -30.45 29.02
N TYR A 369 -45.91 -31.57 29.09
CA TYR A 369 -46.45 -32.89 28.81
C TYR A 369 -45.95 -33.90 29.85
N VAL A 370 -46.84 -34.79 30.30
CA VAL A 370 -46.51 -35.85 31.27
C VAL A 370 -45.33 -36.67 30.76
N GLY A 371 -44.42 -37.02 31.66
CA GLY A 371 -43.26 -37.84 31.37
C GLY A 371 -42.91 -38.72 32.56
N SER A 372 -41.65 -39.15 32.59
CA SER A 372 -41.08 -39.93 33.69
C SER A 372 -39.60 -39.57 33.89
N THR A 373 -39.29 -38.27 33.80
CA THR A 373 -37.90 -37.78 34.01
C THR A 373 -37.61 -37.53 35.48
N GLY A 374 -36.35 -37.64 35.91
CA GLY A 374 -35.97 -37.47 37.31
C GLY A 374 -36.28 -38.72 38.15
N TRP A 375 -36.60 -38.55 39.43
CA TRP A 375 -36.93 -39.64 40.35
C TRP A 375 -38.39 -40.04 40.19
N SER A 376 -38.66 -40.80 39.14
CA SER A 376 -40.00 -41.26 38.76
C SER A 376 -39.96 -42.77 38.49
N THR A 377 -40.93 -43.52 39.01
CA THR A 377 -41.06 -44.98 38.79
C THR A 377 -41.91 -45.33 37.57
N GLY A 378 -42.56 -44.34 36.95
CA GLY A 378 -43.39 -44.50 35.77
C GLY A 378 -44.12 -43.19 35.42
N PRO A 379 -44.80 -43.10 34.26
CA PRO A 379 -45.40 -41.85 33.81
C PRO A 379 -46.43 -41.26 34.78
N HIS A 380 -46.16 -40.06 35.29
CA HIS A 380 -47.07 -39.27 36.14
C HIS A 380 -46.67 -37.80 36.16
N LEU A 381 -47.58 -36.93 36.58
CA LEU A 381 -47.29 -35.56 36.98
C LEU A 381 -47.14 -35.51 38.51
N HIS A 382 -46.00 -35.03 39.00
CA HIS A 382 -45.87 -34.60 40.38
C HIS A 382 -46.26 -33.12 40.46
N PHE A 383 -47.28 -32.82 41.27
CA PHE A 383 -47.85 -31.48 41.39
C PHE A 383 -47.76 -30.97 42.83
N GLU A 384 -47.21 -29.78 43.02
CA GLU A 384 -47.16 -29.10 44.32
C GLU A 384 -47.86 -27.74 44.28
N VAL A 385 -48.41 -27.37 45.44
CA VAL A 385 -48.78 -26.01 45.76
C VAL A 385 -47.86 -25.55 46.89
N ARG A 386 -47.20 -24.40 46.71
CA ARG A 386 -46.34 -23.80 47.73
C ARG A 386 -46.88 -22.45 48.14
N VAL A 387 -46.88 -22.19 49.44
CA VAL A 387 -47.24 -20.89 50.00
C VAL A 387 -46.06 -20.39 50.81
N ASN A 388 -45.49 -19.26 50.38
CA ASN A 388 -44.25 -18.69 50.90
C ASN A 388 -43.11 -19.71 50.92
N GLY A 389 -42.98 -20.48 49.83
CA GLY A 389 -41.95 -21.52 49.66
C GLY A 389 -42.21 -22.83 50.42
N VAL A 390 -43.25 -22.92 51.24
CA VAL A 390 -43.58 -24.13 52.00
C VAL A 390 -44.61 -24.97 51.23
N PRO A 391 -44.33 -26.24 50.90
CA PRO A 391 -45.32 -27.13 50.28
C PRO A 391 -46.55 -27.32 51.17
N ARG A 392 -47.72 -27.21 50.57
CA ARG A 392 -49.03 -27.45 51.20
C ARG A 392 -49.75 -28.56 50.45
N ASN A 393 -50.68 -29.24 51.12
CA ASN A 393 -51.50 -30.26 50.48
C ASN A 393 -52.27 -29.65 49.29
N PRO A 394 -51.97 -30.05 48.04
CA PRO A 394 -52.60 -29.48 46.85
C PRO A 394 -54.12 -29.67 46.82
N LEU A 395 -54.64 -30.73 47.46
CA LEU A 395 -56.08 -31.01 47.53
C LEU A 395 -56.88 -29.95 48.32
N ALA A 396 -56.22 -29.08 49.08
CA ALA A 396 -56.87 -27.93 49.73
C ALA A 396 -57.09 -26.73 48.79
N TYR A 397 -56.51 -26.75 47.59
CA TYR A 397 -56.52 -25.64 46.62
C TYR A 397 -57.16 -26.01 45.28
N LEU A 398 -57.25 -27.31 45.00
CA LEU A 398 -57.87 -27.89 43.81
C LEU A 398 -59.38 -28.13 44.04
N PRO A 399 -60.20 -28.13 42.98
CA PRO A 399 -61.66 -28.21 43.07
C PRO A 399 -62.18 -29.63 43.31
#